data_AF-A0A812GI14-F1
#
_entry.id   AF-A0A812GI14-F1
#
_cell.length_a   1.000
_cell.length_b   1.000
_cell.length_c   1.000
_cell.angle_alpha   90.00
_cell.angle_beta   90.00
_cell.angle_gamma   90.00
#
_symmetry.space_group_name_H-M   'P 1'
#
loop_
_entity.id
_entity.type
_entity.pdbx_description
1 polymer ?
#
loop_
_entity_poly.entity_id
_entity_poly.type
_entity_poly.pdbx_seq_one_letter_code
_entity_poly.pdbx_strand_id
1 'polypeptide(L)'
;MDHSVHNKLVSFIWNIADDCLRDVYVRGKYRDVILPMVVLRRLDTLLEPSKDAVLEEVRFQKEEMNAVELDGDPLRDASGYVFYNTSKWTLRSLYNAATNNQQILLANFEEYLLGFSDNVKEIIDCFKLKDQIKHMASKDVLLDVVEKFISPKINLTPNESTDPDGYKLPALSNLGMGYVFEELIRKFNEENNEEAGEHFTPREVIELMTHLVLIRSKITYLV
;
A
#
# COMPACT_ATOMS: atom_id res chain seq x y z
N MET A 1 11.35 -16.35 -11.36
CA MET A 1 10.23 -15.38 -11.22
C MET A 1 10.47 -14.25 -12.20
N ASP A 2 9.40 -13.65 -12.73
CA ASP A 2 9.49 -12.76 -13.89
C ASP A 2 9.95 -11.34 -13.48
N HIS A 3 11.26 -11.18 -13.21
CA HIS A 3 11.87 -9.91 -12.78
C HIS A 3 11.54 -8.73 -13.71
N SER A 4 11.30 -9.00 -15.00
CA SER A 4 10.91 -7.99 -16.00
C SER A 4 9.57 -7.32 -15.67
N VAL A 5 8.61 -8.08 -15.15
CA VAL A 5 7.28 -7.58 -14.77
C VAL A 5 7.39 -6.64 -13.57
N HIS A 6 8.12 -7.05 -12.53
CA HIS A 6 8.31 -6.23 -11.33
C HIS A 6 9.03 -4.91 -11.67
N ASN A 7 10.05 -4.95 -12.53
CA ASN A 7 10.77 -3.75 -12.97
C ASN A 7 9.89 -2.75 -13.74
N LYS A 8 8.97 -3.25 -14.58
CA LYS A 8 7.99 -2.38 -15.26
C LYS A 8 7.06 -1.70 -14.27
N LEU A 9 6.59 -2.44 -13.26
CA LEU A 9 5.68 -1.92 -12.24
C LEU A 9 6.39 -0.90 -11.33
N VAL A 10 7.62 -1.17 -10.91
CA VAL A 10 8.46 -0.21 -10.16
C VAL A 10 8.72 1.06 -10.99
N SER A 11 9.02 0.91 -12.28
CA SER A 11 9.22 2.06 -13.17
C SER A 11 7.94 2.88 -13.34
N PHE A 12 6.78 2.21 -13.43
CA PHE A 12 5.50 2.90 -13.51
C PHE A 12 5.20 3.68 -12.22
N ILE A 13 5.34 3.06 -11.05
CA ILE A 13 5.14 3.72 -9.75
C ILE A 13 6.08 4.92 -9.61
N TRP A 14 7.34 4.76 -10.05
CA TRP A 14 8.30 5.85 -10.06
C TRP A 14 7.87 7.02 -10.95
N ASN A 15 7.33 6.73 -12.13
CA ASN A 15 6.83 7.77 -13.04
C ASN A 15 5.64 8.52 -12.44
N ILE A 16 4.76 7.87 -11.67
CA ILE A 16 3.69 8.57 -10.92
C ILE A 16 4.29 9.62 -9.98
N ALA A 17 5.36 9.27 -9.27
CA ALA A 17 6.03 10.17 -8.36
C ALA A 17 6.62 11.39 -9.10
N ASP A 18 7.28 11.13 -10.24
CA ASP A 18 7.92 12.19 -11.03
C ASP A 18 6.90 13.06 -11.79
N ASP A 19 5.73 12.52 -12.14
CA ASP A 19 4.66 13.26 -12.82
C ASP A 19 3.85 14.12 -11.83
N CYS A 20 3.46 13.56 -10.68
CA CYS A 20 2.53 14.22 -9.76
C CYS A 20 3.24 14.98 -8.63
N LEU A 21 4.39 14.50 -8.14
CA LEU A 21 5.00 15.03 -6.92
C LEU A 21 6.14 16.03 -7.18
N ARG A 22 6.61 16.17 -8.42
CA ARG A 22 7.80 16.99 -8.76
C ARG A 22 7.71 18.45 -8.37
N ASP A 23 6.53 19.05 -8.53
CA ASP A 23 6.34 20.48 -8.23
C ASP A 23 5.93 20.72 -6.77
N VAL A 24 5.72 19.65 -6.00
CA VAL A 24 5.22 19.72 -4.61
C VAL A 24 6.23 19.23 -3.58
N TYR A 25 7.00 18.20 -3.92
CA TYR A 25 7.97 17.55 -3.05
C TYR A 25 9.36 17.56 -3.69
N VAL A 26 10.38 17.64 -2.83
CA VAL A 26 11.75 17.33 -3.25
C VAL A 26 11.82 15.83 -3.55
N ARG A 27 12.61 15.42 -4.55
CA ARG A 27 12.78 14.00 -4.90
C ARG A 27 13.06 13.10 -3.70
N GLY A 28 13.83 13.58 -2.74
CA GLY A 28 14.12 12.80 -1.54
C GLY A 28 12.93 12.48 -0.64
N LYS A 29 11.89 13.32 -0.72
CA LYS A 29 10.62 13.18 0.01
C LYS A 29 9.60 12.30 -0.71
N TYR A 30 9.85 11.89 -1.96
CA TYR A 30 8.90 11.04 -2.68
C TYR A 30 8.63 9.72 -1.96
N ARG A 31 9.66 9.16 -1.29
CA ARG A 31 9.53 7.91 -0.54
C ARG A 31 8.47 8.00 0.56
N ASP A 32 8.36 9.16 1.21
CA ASP A 32 7.44 9.41 2.33
C ASP A 32 5.97 9.41 1.86
N VAL A 33 5.73 9.58 0.56
CA VAL A 33 4.38 9.60 -0.04
C VAL A 33 4.09 8.31 -0.80
N ILE A 34 5.03 7.86 -1.63
CA ILE A 34 4.81 6.74 -2.55
C ILE A 34 4.73 5.41 -1.81
N LEU A 35 5.62 5.16 -0.85
CA LEU A 35 5.61 3.89 -0.09
C LEU A 35 4.28 3.68 0.65
N PRO A 36 3.76 4.64 1.45
CA PRO A 36 2.48 4.42 2.11
C PRO A 36 1.32 4.36 1.14
N MET A 37 1.33 5.09 0.02
CA MET A 37 0.27 5.00 -0.99
C MET A 37 0.23 3.62 -1.68
N VAL A 38 1.39 3.03 -1.96
CA VAL A 38 1.50 1.67 -2.52
C VAL A 38 0.97 0.63 -1.52
N VAL A 39 1.34 0.75 -0.25
CA VAL A 39 0.84 -0.14 0.82
C VAL A 39 -0.67 0.01 0.97
N LEU A 40 -1.17 1.25 1.05
CA LEU A 40 -2.59 1.54 1.18
C LEU A 40 -3.38 0.95 0.00
N ARG A 41 -2.91 1.14 -1.24
CA ARG A 41 -3.58 0.59 -2.43
C ARG A 41 -3.58 -0.93 -2.42
N ARG A 42 -2.50 -1.58 -1.96
CA ARG A 42 -2.46 -3.05 -1.82
C ARG A 42 -3.44 -3.54 -0.77
N LEU A 43 -3.57 -2.87 0.37
CA LEU A 43 -4.56 -3.24 1.39
C LEU A 43 -5.99 -3.06 0.88
N ASP A 44 -6.25 -1.96 0.18
CA ASP A 44 -7.54 -1.66 -0.44
C ASP A 44 -7.94 -2.74 -1.47
N THR A 45 -7.04 -3.11 -2.38
CA THR A 45 -7.33 -4.13 -3.40
C THR A 45 -7.54 -5.54 -2.83
N LEU A 46 -6.96 -5.86 -1.67
CA LEU A 46 -7.20 -7.13 -1.00
C LEU A 46 -8.57 -7.16 -0.32
N LEU A 47 -9.06 -6.02 0.17
CA LEU A 47 -10.36 -5.89 0.84
C LEU A 47 -11.52 -5.58 -0.10
N GLU A 48 -11.27 -5.06 -1.32
CA GLU A 48 -12.30 -4.73 -2.32
C GLU A 48 -13.31 -5.89 -2.52
N PRO A 49 -12.90 -7.17 -2.69
CA PRO A 49 -13.83 -8.27 -2.91
C PRO A 49 -14.67 -8.65 -1.67
N SER A 50 -14.12 -8.45 -0.46
CA SER A 50 -14.78 -8.81 0.81
C SER A 50 -15.51 -7.63 1.45
N LYS A 51 -15.51 -6.46 0.79
CA LYS A 51 -15.98 -5.20 1.37
C LYS A 51 -17.45 -5.27 1.77
N ASP A 52 -18.29 -5.80 0.89
CA ASP A 52 -19.73 -5.92 1.15
C ASP A 52 -19.99 -6.83 2.36
N ALA A 53 -19.28 -7.95 2.46
CA ALA A 53 -19.40 -8.85 3.62
C ALA A 53 -19.02 -8.17 4.94
N VAL A 54 -17.92 -7.40 4.94
CA VAL A 54 -17.49 -6.64 6.13
C VAL A 54 -18.51 -5.55 6.50
N LEU A 55 -19.10 -4.86 5.52
CA LEU A 55 -20.12 -3.84 5.79
C LEU A 55 -21.42 -4.42 6.32
N GLU A 56 -21.84 -5.58 5.82
CA GLU A 56 -23.01 -6.31 6.33
C GLU A 56 -22.79 -6.75 7.78
N GLU A 57 -21.59 -7.25 8.11
CA GLU A 57 -21.23 -7.60 9.49
C GLU A 57 -21.23 -6.38 10.42
N VAL A 58 -20.67 -5.24 9.97
CA VAL A 58 -20.75 -3.97 10.72
C VAL A 58 -22.21 -3.57 10.95
N ARG A 59 -23.09 -3.74 9.95
CA ARG A 59 -24.52 -3.44 10.09
C ARG A 59 -25.19 -4.37 11.09
N PHE A 60 -24.91 -5.67 11.02
CA PHE A 60 -25.44 -6.68 11.94
C PHE A 60 -25.07 -6.35 13.40
N GLN A 61 -23.80 -6.05 13.68
CA GLN A 61 -23.36 -5.71 15.02
C GLN A 61 -23.99 -4.42 15.55
N LYS A 62 -24.18 -3.41 14.70
CA LYS A 62 -24.75 -2.12 15.11
C LYS A 62 -26.27 -2.15 15.26
N GLU A 63 -26.98 -2.77 14.31
CA GLU A 63 -28.44 -2.71 14.22
C GLU A 63 -29.11 -3.88 14.93
N GLU A 64 -28.58 -5.10 14.80
CA GLU A 64 -29.20 -6.29 15.40
C GLU A 64 -28.68 -6.54 16.82
N MET A 65 -27.37 -6.40 17.04
CA MET A 65 -26.77 -6.65 18.37
C MET A 65 -26.75 -5.40 19.27
N ASN A 66 -27.03 -4.20 18.74
CA ASN A 66 -26.86 -2.92 19.44
C ASN A 66 -25.49 -2.82 20.16
N ALA A 67 -24.45 -3.37 19.54
CA ALA A 67 -23.12 -3.37 20.12
C ALA A 67 -22.57 -1.93 20.17
N VAL A 68 -22.08 -1.52 21.35
CA VAL A 68 -21.49 -0.19 21.55
C VAL A 68 -20.11 -0.09 20.88
N GLU A 69 -19.41 -1.22 20.82
CA GLU A 69 -18.12 -1.37 20.14
C GLU A 69 -18.19 -2.54 19.17
N LEU A 70 -17.50 -2.42 18.04
CA LEU A 70 -17.44 -3.48 17.03
C LEU A 70 -16.47 -4.57 17.47
N ASP A 71 -16.90 -5.82 17.38
CA ASP A 71 -16.04 -6.98 17.59
C ASP A 71 -15.16 -7.20 16.36
N GLY A 72 -13.84 -7.22 16.58
CA GLY A 72 -12.85 -7.35 15.52
C GLY A 72 -12.73 -8.76 14.95
N ASP A 73 -13.09 -9.80 15.70
CA ASP A 73 -12.91 -11.18 15.24
C ASP A 73 -13.90 -11.56 14.12
N PRO A 74 -15.22 -11.30 14.21
CA PRO A 74 -16.15 -11.49 13.09
C PRO A 74 -15.78 -10.67 11.85
N LEU A 75 -15.22 -9.47 12.04
CA LEU A 75 -14.80 -8.59 10.94
C LEU A 75 -13.57 -9.13 10.20
N ARG A 76 -12.64 -9.79 10.92
CA ARG A 76 -11.48 -10.49 10.32
C ARG A 76 -11.93 -11.74 9.56
N ASP A 77 -12.88 -12.48 10.11
CA ASP A 77 -13.45 -13.65 9.44
C ASP A 77 -14.18 -13.25 8.16
N ALA A 78 -14.96 -12.15 8.20
CA ALA A 78 -15.64 -11.60 7.03
C ALA A 78 -14.67 -11.07 5.96
N SER A 79 -13.53 -10.47 6.36
CA SER A 79 -12.53 -10.00 5.42
C SER A 79 -11.65 -11.13 4.85
N GLY A 80 -11.52 -12.24 5.58
CA GLY A 80 -10.58 -13.33 5.26
C GLY A 80 -9.11 -12.98 5.51
N TYR A 81 -8.84 -11.84 6.16
CA TYR A 81 -7.50 -11.36 6.48
C TYR A 81 -7.40 -10.93 7.95
N VAL A 82 -6.17 -10.80 8.45
CA VAL A 82 -5.88 -10.29 9.80
C VAL A 82 -6.16 -8.78 9.97
N PHE A 83 -6.76 -8.15 8.96
CA PHE A 83 -7.11 -6.74 8.92
C PHE A 83 -8.44 -6.55 8.19
N TYR A 84 -9.11 -5.44 8.47
CA TYR A 84 -10.40 -5.09 7.88
C TYR A 84 -10.52 -3.58 7.74
N ASN A 85 -11.54 -3.13 7.00
CA ASN A 85 -11.89 -1.72 6.92
C ASN A 85 -13.41 -1.54 7.00
N THR A 86 -13.86 -0.87 8.06
CA THR A 86 -15.27 -0.63 8.39
C THR A 86 -15.85 0.62 7.72
N SER A 87 -15.02 1.45 7.09
CA SER A 87 -15.52 2.62 6.36
C SER A 87 -16.31 2.17 5.14
N LYS A 88 -17.28 2.96 4.70
CA LYS A 88 -18.00 2.73 3.43
C LYS A 88 -17.16 3.01 2.18
N TRP A 89 -15.96 3.53 2.37
CA TRP A 89 -15.11 4.03 1.31
C TRP A 89 -14.10 2.97 0.85
N THR A 90 -13.78 3.02 -0.44
CA THR A 90 -12.62 2.38 -1.07
C THR A 90 -11.85 3.48 -1.79
N LEU A 91 -10.58 3.30 -2.14
CA LEU A 91 -9.85 4.35 -2.89
C LEU A 91 -10.58 4.74 -4.18
N ARG A 92 -11.16 3.76 -4.87
CA ARG A 92 -12.00 4.00 -6.07
C ARG A 92 -13.25 4.82 -5.75
N SER A 93 -13.94 4.51 -4.65
CA SER A 93 -15.13 5.25 -4.23
C SER A 93 -14.77 6.67 -3.78
N LEU A 94 -13.66 6.86 -3.07
CA LEU A 94 -13.14 8.18 -2.69
C LEU A 94 -12.82 9.04 -3.91
N TYR A 95 -12.17 8.47 -4.93
CA TYR A 95 -11.89 9.17 -6.17
C TYR A 95 -13.17 9.58 -6.90
N ASN A 96 -14.15 8.67 -7.01
CA ASN A 96 -15.41 8.97 -7.69
C ASN A 96 -16.31 9.95 -6.91
N ALA A 97 -16.25 9.92 -5.58
CA ALA A 97 -17.00 10.80 -4.70
C ALA A 97 -16.30 12.15 -4.48
N ALA A 98 -15.07 12.30 -4.97
CA ALA A 98 -14.33 13.55 -4.88
C ALA A 98 -15.10 14.65 -5.61
N THR A 99 -15.65 15.58 -4.82
CA THR A 99 -16.23 16.83 -5.32
C THR A 99 -15.14 17.89 -5.33
N ASN A 100 -15.30 19.01 -6.05
CA ASN A 100 -14.40 20.18 -6.07
C ASN A 100 -14.14 20.85 -4.70
N ASN A 101 -14.55 20.23 -3.59
CA ASN A 101 -14.33 20.73 -2.23
C ASN A 101 -13.29 19.87 -1.49
N GLN A 102 -12.09 20.42 -1.35
CA GLN A 102 -10.95 19.81 -0.66
C GLN A 102 -11.26 19.41 0.79
N GLN A 103 -12.12 20.14 1.51
CA GLN A 103 -12.43 19.84 2.90
C GLN A 103 -13.23 18.55 3.03
N ILE A 104 -14.20 18.34 2.13
CA ILE A 104 -15.00 17.12 2.08
C ILE A 104 -14.11 15.94 1.68
N LEU A 105 -13.21 16.15 0.71
CA LEU A 105 -12.23 15.14 0.31
C LEU A 105 -11.36 14.69 1.50
N LEU A 106 -10.78 15.64 2.23
CA LEU A 106 -9.97 15.35 3.41
C LEU A 106 -10.76 14.60 4.47
N ALA A 107 -11.99 15.02 4.77
CA ALA A 107 -12.84 14.35 5.74
C ALA A 107 -13.16 12.90 5.31
N ASN A 108 -13.46 12.67 4.04
CA ASN A 108 -13.72 11.31 3.52
C ASN A 108 -12.46 10.43 3.59
N PHE A 109 -11.28 10.98 3.29
CA PHE A 109 -10.00 10.28 3.43
C PHE A 109 -9.68 9.97 4.90
N GLU A 110 -9.92 10.91 5.82
CA GLU A 110 -9.74 10.68 7.25
C GLU A 110 -10.69 9.58 7.76
N GLU A 111 -11.96 9.59 7.35
CA GLU A 111 -12.92 8.51 7.67
C GLU A 111 -12.44 7.16 7.13
N TYR A 112 -11.94 7.12 5.90
CA TYR A 112 -11.41 5.91 5.28
C TYR A 112 -10.19 5.34 6.03
N LEU A 113 -9.25 6.21 6.42
CA LEU A 113 -8.06 5.80 7.17
C LEU A 113 -8.37 5.35 8.60
N LEU A 114 -9.31 6.04 9.27
CA LEU A 114 -9.76 5.65 10.61
C LEU A 114 -10.61 4.38 10.62
N GLY A 115 -11.21 4.02 9.48
CA GLY A 115 -12.00 2.80 9.34
C GLY A 115 -11.17 1.51 9.31
N PHE A 116 -9.85 1.56 9.17
CA PHE A 116 -9.01 0.36 9.21
C PHE A 116 -8.93 -0.25 10.61
N SER A 117 -8.49 -1.51 10.69
CA SER A 117 -8.13 -2.16 11.96
C SER A 117 -6.87 -1.54 12.59
N ASP A 118 -6.70 -1.70 13.91
CA ASP A 118 -5.68 -0.97 14.66
C ASP A 118 -4.24 -1.28 14.22
N ASN A 119 -3.96 -2.53 13.84
CA ASN A 119 -2.68 -2.92 13.24
C ASN A 119 -2.34 -2.12 11.98
N VAL A 120 -3.32 -1.81 11.14
CA VAL A 120 -3.12 -1.02 9.93
C VAL A 120 -3.04 0.48 10.26
N LYS A 121 -3.80 0.96 11.26
CA LYS A 121 -3.68 2.35 11.73
C LYS A 121 -2.28 2.65 12.24
N GLU A 122 -1.67 1.74 13.00
CA GLU A 122 -0.29 1.89 13.46
C GLU A 122 0.70 2.03 12.29
N ILE A 123 0.54 1.23 11.25
CA ILE A 123 1.37 1.31 10.03
C ILE A 123 1.18 2.67 9.35
N ILE A 124 -0.08 3.10 9.17
CA ILE A 124 -0.43 4.41 8.57
C ILE A 124 0.19 5.57 9.36
N ASP A 125 0.15 5.49 10.69
CA ASP A 125 0.71 6.53 11.57
C ASP A 125 2.24 6.53 11.55
N CYS A 126 2.90 5.36 11.44
CA CYS A 126 4.36 5.27 11.26
C CYS A 126 4.83 6.00 9.99
N PHE A 127 4.06 5.93 8.91
CA PHE A 127 4.35 6.65 7.67
C PHE A 127 3.92 8.13 7.69
N LYS A 128 3.26 8.59 8.76
CA LYS A 128 2.67 9.94 8.86
C LYS A 128 1.76 10.28 7.67
N LEU A 129 1.03 9.29 7.16
CA LEU A 129 0.27 9.42 5.92
C LEU A 129 -0.83 10.51 6.02
N LYS A 130 -1.41 10.70 7.21
CA LYS A 130 -2.39 11.77 7.46
C LYS A 130 -1.82 13.16 7.15
N ASP A 131 -0.57 13.41 7.52
CA ASP A 131 0.09 14.69 7.26
C ASP A 131 0.42 14.85 5.77
N GLN A 132 0.86 13.77 5.12
CA GLN A 132 1.13 13.77 3.68
C GLN A 132 -0.14 14.02 2.86
N ILE A 133 -1.28 13.43 3.25
CA ILE A 133 -2.58 13.67 2.61
C ILE A 133 -3.02 15.12 2.76
N LYS A 134 -2.87 15.71 3.95
CA LYS A 134 -3.18 17.14 4.17
C LYS A 134 -2.31 18.04 3.30
N HIS A 135 -1.01 17.75 3.21
CA HIS A 135 -0.10 18.52 2.37
C HIS A 135 -0.43 18.35 0.87
N MET A 136 -0.69 17.13 0.40
CA MET A 136 -1.10 16.87 -0.99
C MET A 136 -2.43 17.55 -1.35
N ALA A 137 -3.41 17.51 -0.45
CA ALA A 137 -4.70 18.17 -0.66
C ALA A 137 -4.56 19.69 -0.71
N SER A 138 -3.68 20.28 0.11
CA SER A 138 -3.41 21.73 0.10
C SER A 138 -2.78 22.22 -1.21
N LYS A 139 -2.24 21.29 -2.01
CA LYS A 139 -1.56 21.53 -3.28
C LYS A 139 -2.36 21.04 -4.49
N ASP A 140 -3.59 20.56 -4.28
CA ASP A 140 -4.46 19.97 -5.31
C ASP A 140 -3.90 18.73 -6.04
N VAL A 141 -2.86 18.10 -5.53
CA VAL A 141 -2.20 16.94 -6.17
C VAL A 141 -2.73 15.59 -5.67
N LEU A 142 -3.45 15.57 -4.55
CA LEU A 142 -3.93 14.32 -3.94
C LEU A 142 -4.78 13.47 -4.91
N LEU A 143 -5.68 14.10 -5.66
CA LEU A 143 -6.56 13.39 -6.58
C LEU A 143 -5.79 12.81 -7.76
N ASP A 144 -4.83 13.54 -8.31
CA ASP A 144 -3.99 13.07 -9.42
C ASP A 144 -3.18 11.83 -9.00
N VAL A 145 -2.60 11.86 -7.79
CA VAL A 145 -1.85 10.72 -7.24
C VAL A 145 -2.77 9.51 -7.10
N VAL A 146 -3.95 9.71 -6.50
CA VAL A 146 -4.94 8.66 -6.25
C VAL A 146 -5.45 8.06 -7.57
N GLU A 147 -5.74 8.90 -8.57
CA GLU A 147 -6.14 8.47 -9.92
C GLU A 147 -5.11 7.52 -10.53
N LYS A 148 -3.83 7.89 -10.47
CA LYS A 148 -2.73 7.08 -11.03
C LYS A 148 -2.60 5.74 -10.33
N PHE A 149 -2.80 5.68 -9.00
CA PHE A 149 -2.77 4.43 -8.23
C PHE A 149 -4.01 3.54 -8.42
N ILE A 150 -5.15 4.11 -8.80
CA ILE A 150 -6.38 3.36 -9.12
C ILE A 150 -6.41 2.92 -10.59
N SER A 151 -5.53 3.46 -11.42
CA SER A 151 -5.46 3.18 -12.85
C SER A 151 -5.46 1.67 -13.13
N PRO A 152 -6.34 1.19 -14.03
CA PRO A 152 -6.41 -0.23 -14.40
C PRO A 152 -5.14 -0.74 -15.11
N LYS A 153 -4.20 0.15 -15.40
CA LYS A 153 -2.86 -0.16 -15.94
C LYS A 153 -1.90 -0.76 -14.90
N ILE A 154 -2.22 -0.61 -13.61
CA ILE A 154 -1.51 -1.29 -12.53
C ILE A 154 -2.36 -2.44 -12.00
N ASN A 155 -1.74 -3.62 -11.89
CA ASN A 155 -2.30 -4.72 -11.13
C ASN A 155 -1.52 -4.94 -9.83
N LEU A 156 -2.10 -4.51 -8.70
CA LEU A 156 -1.64 -4.84 -7.34
C LEU A 156 -2.51 -5.94 -6.71
N THR A 157 -3.31 -6.68 -7.47
CA THR A 157 -4.12 -7.78 -6.94
C THR A 157 -3.37 -9.11 -7.06
N PRO A 158 -3.71 -10.11 -6.23
CA PRO A 158 -3.19 -11.46 -6.37
C PRO A 158 -3.77 -12.22 -7.58
N ASN A 159 -4.67 -11.61 -8.36
CA ASN A 159 -5.32 -12.22 -9.51
C ASN A 159 -4.79 -11.61 -10.81
N GLU A 160 -4.87 -12.35 -11.92
CA GLU A 160 -4.56 -11.79 -13.24
C GLU A 160 -5.62 -10.75 -13.63
N SER A 161 -5.17 -9.62 -14.18
CA SER A 161 -6.03 -8.57 -14.70
C SER A 161 -5.66 -8.29 -16.15
N THR A 162 -6.56 -7.65 -16.89
CA THR A 162 -6.28 -7.18 -18.26
C THR A 162 -6.29 -5.65 -18.24
N ASP A 163 -5.22 -5.05 -18.77
CA ASP A 163 -5.16 -3.60 -19.01
C ASP A 163 -6.25 -3.22 -20.05
N PRO A 164 -6.86 -2.02 -19.99
CA PRO A 164 -7.70 -1.49 -21.07
C PRO A 164 -7.10 -1.60 -22.49
N ASP A 165 -5.77 -1.65 -22.61
CA ASP A 165 -5.06 -1.84 -23.89
C ASP A 165 -5.00 -3.32 -24.35
N GLY A 166 -5.62 -4.26 -23.61
CA GLY A 166 -5.71 -5.69 -23.93
C GLY A 166 -4.52 -6.54 -23.49
N TYR A 167 -3.54 -5.94 -22.79
CA TYR A 167 -2.38 -6.66 -22.27
C TYR A 167 -2.70 -7.36 -20.95
N LYS A 168 -2.24 -8.60 -20.81
CA LYS A 168 -2.34 -9.34 -19.54
C LYS A 168 -1.39 -8.72 -18.51
N LEU A 169 -1.96 -8.25 -17.40
CA LEU A 169 -1.26 -7.85 -16.20
C LEU A 169 -1.18 -9.07 -15.27
N PRO A 170 0.02 -9.65 -15.09
CA PRO A 170 0.18 -10.83 -14.25
C PRO A 170 -0.22 -10.54 -12.80
N ALA A 171 -0.66 -11.59 -12.12
CA ALA A 171 -0.97 -11.56 -10.71
C ALA A 171 0.24 -11.14 -9.87
N LEU A 172 0.04 -10.20 -8.95
CA LEU A 172 1.07 -9.82 -7.99
C LEU A 172 0.89 -10.63 -6.70
N SER A 173 1.62 -11.74 -6.62
CA SER A 173 1.70 -12.55 -5.39
C SER A 173 2.25 -11.74 -4.21
N ASN A 174 2.00 -12.18 -2.98
CA ASN A 174 2.54 -11.52 -1.78
C ASN A 174 4.07 -11.44 -1.80
N LEU A 175 4.73 -12.47 -2.33
CA LEU A 175 6.18 -12.47 -2.51
C LEU A 175 6.63 -11.47 -3.59
N GLY A 176 5.90 -11.38 -4.71
CA GLY A 176 6.15 -10.38 -5.76
C GLY A 176 6.00 -8.95 -5.25
N MET A 177 5.00 -8.70 -4.41
CA MET A 177 4.82 -7.40 -3.75
C MET A 177 6.01 -7.04 -2.87
N GLY A 178 6.58 -8.02 -2.15
CA GLY A 178 7.82 -7.83 -1.38
C GLY A 178 8.98 -7.35 -2.25
N TYR A 179 9.20 -7.99 -3.41
CA TYR A 179 10.23 -7.56 -4.36
C TYR A 179 9.99 -6.16 -4.92
N VAL A 180 8.74 -5.82 -5.27
CA VAL A 180 8.39 -4.47 -5.74
C VAL A 180 8.70 -3.42 -4.68
N PHE A 181 8.31 -3.69 -3.42
CA PHE A 181 8.55 -2.77 -2.32
C PHE A 181 10.04 -2.60 -2.02
N GLU A 182 10.80 -3.69 -2.07
CA GLU A 182 12.25 -3.70 -1.91
C GLU A 182 12.95 -2.87 -3.00
N GLU A 183 12.59 -3.09 -4.26
CA GLU A 183 13.14 -2.34 -5.38
C GLU A 183 12.76 -0.86 -5.34
N LEU A 184 11.57 -0.52 -4.84
CA LEU A 184 11.18 0.87 -4.60
C LEU A 184 12.07 1.52 -3.54
N ILE A 185 12.29 0.85 -2.40
CA ILE A 185 13.19 1.34 -1.35
C ILE A 185 14.61 1.51 -1.90
N ARG A 186 15.14 0.51 -2.62
CA ARG A 186 16.45 0.56 -3.24
C ARG A 186 16.58 1.79 -4.14
N LYS A 187 15.62 2.00 -5.04
CA LYS A 187 15.63 3.14 -5.99
C LYS A 187 15.51 4.49 -5.28
N PHE A 188 14.65 4.60 -4.26
CA PHE A 188 14.53 5.82 -3.46
C PHE A 188 15.81 6.14 -2.68
N ASN A 189 16.52 5.11 -2.19
CA ASN A 189 17.79 5.29 -1.49
C ASN A 189 18.95 5.62 -2.45
N GLU A 190 18.96 5.08 -3.67
CA GLU A 190 19.93 5.43 -4.70
C GLU A 190 19.79 6.89 -5.19
N GLU A 191 18.56 7.40 -5.28
CA GLU A 191 18.33 8.81 -5.63
C GLU A 191 18.57 9.76 -4.43
N ASN A 192 18.41 9.27 -3.20
CA ASN A 192 18.74 10.00 -1.97
C ASN A 192 20.22 9.82 -1.60
N ASN A 193 21.11 10.54 -2.27
CA ASN A 193 22.55 10.57 -1.95
C ASN A 193 22.92 11.23 -0.59
N GLU A 194 21.98 11.40 0.36
CA GLU A 194 22.20 12.19 1.58
C GLU A 194 22.66 11.39 2.82
N GLU A 195 22.58 10.06 2.86
CA GLU A 195 22.97 9.30 4.07
C GLU A 195 23.93 8.15 3.75
N ALA A 196 25.23 8.41 3.88
CA ALA A 196 26.34 7.43 3.79
C ALA A 196 26.34 6.35 4.91
N GLY A 197 25.19 6.14 5.57
CA GLY A 197 25.03 5.24 6.71
C GLY A 197 23.79 4.33 6.64
N GLU A 198 22.77 4.67 5.86
CA GLU A 198 21.58 3.83 5.63
C GLU A 198 21.67 3.11 4.28
N HIS A 199 22.77 2.39 4.06
CA HIS A 199 22.90 1.57 2.85
C HIS A 199 21.95 0.38 2.93
N PHE A 200 20.95 0.40 2.06
CA PHE A 200 20.06 -0.73 1.80
C PHE A 200 20.89 -1.99 1.52
N THR A 201 20.63 -3.08 2.26
CA THR A 201 21.31 -4.36 2.05
C THR A 201 20.43 -5.21 1.12
N PRO A 202 20.87 -5.50 -0.12
CA PRO A 202 20.09 -6.31 -1.04
C PRO A 202 19.74 -7.68 -0.45
N ARG A 203 18.55 -8.20 -0.74
CA ARG A 203 18.11 -9.48 -0.21
C ARG A 203 19.02 -10.64 -0.57
N GLU A 204 19.66 -10.61 -1.73
CA GLU A 204 20.68 -11.61 -2.13
C GLU A 204 21.86 -11.64 -1.15
N VAL A 205 22.23 -10.47 -0.61
CA VAL A 205 23.28 -10.33 0.41
C VAL A 205 22.77 -10.83 1.76
N ILE A 206 21.50 -10.59 2.12
CA ILE A 206 20.88 -11.16 3.33
C ILE A 206 20.75 -12.69 3.23
N GLU A 207 20.34 -13.21 2.08
CA GLU A 207 20.24 -14.63 1.79
C GLU A 207 21.62 -15.30 1.85
N LEU A 208 22.64 -14.67 1.26
CA LEU A 208 24.02 -15.15 1.35
C LEU A 208 24.55 -15.08 2.79
N MET A 209 24.31 -13.99 3.53
CA MET A 209 24.73 -13.86 4.93
C MET A 209 24.04 -14.89 5.82
N THR A 210 22.74 -15.10 5.66
CA THR A 210 21.99 -16.12 6.41
C THR A 210 22.46 -17.53 6.06
N HIS A 211 22.71 -17.83 4.78
CA HIS A 211 23.32 -19.09 4.36
C HIS A 211 24.71 -19.29 4.97
N LEU A 212 25.58 -18.29 4.96
CA LEU A 212 26.93 -18.39 5.54
C LEU A 212 26.91 -18.61 7.05
N VAL A 213 26.01 -17.94 7.78
CA VAL A 213 25.80 -18.14 9.22
C VAL A 213 25.26 -19.54 9.52
N LEU A 214 24.28 -20.01 8.75
CA LEU A 214 23.68 -21.35 8.93
C LEU A 214 24.63 -22.49 8.52
N ILE A 215 25.51 -22.27 7.53
CA ILE A 215 26.58 -23.21 7.15
C ILE A 215 27.58 -23.38 8.31
N ARG A 216 27.95 -22.29 9.01
CA ARG A 216 28.80 -22.38 10.21
C ARG A 216 28.15 -23.15 11.36
N SER A 217 26.82 -23.09 11.50
CA SER A 217 26.09 -23.83 12.54
C SER A 217 26.12 -25.35 12.30
N LYS A 218 26.16 -25.82 11.04
CA LYS A 218 26.28 -27.24 10.70
C LYS A 218 27.70 -27.82 10.86
N ILE A 219 28.75 -27.00 10.84
CA ILE A 219 30.14 -27.46 10.99
C ILE A 219 30.49 -27.77 12.46
N THR A 220 29.70 -27.28 13.43
CA THR A 220 29.95 -27.52 14.87
C THR A 220 29.47 -28.90 15.35
N TYR A 221 28.84 -29.71 14.50
CA TYR A 221 28.37 -31.07 14.83
C TYR A 221 29.21 -32.20 14.20
N LEU A 222 30.42 -31.90 13.73
CA LEU A 222 31.31 -32.88 13.07
C LEU A 222 32.76 -32.89 13.58
N VAL A 223 33.00 -32.45 14.83
CA VAL A 223 34.25 -32.71 15.57
C VAL A 223 33.91 -33.19 16.97
#